data_AF-A0A060NNB8-F1
#
_entry.id   AF-A0A060NNB8-F1
#
_cell.length_a   1.000
_cell.length_b   1.000
_cell.length_c   1.000
_cell.angle_alpha   90.00
_cell.angle_beta   90.00
_cell.angle_gamma   90.00
#
_symmetry.space_group_name_H-M   'P 1'
#
loop_
_entity.id
_entity.type
_entity.pdbx_description
1 polymer ?
#
loop_
_entity_poly.entity_id
_entity_poly.type
_entity_poly.pdbx_seq_one_letter_code
_entity_poly.pdbx_strand_id
1 'polypeptide(L)'
;MAQVTIYLEDQALQAARAAAARQQLSLSQWFAQFAAAEKRRQHNDWAAFYAELDALGTEGDDDFPTLEALRASQVPDLPRQSW
;
A
#
# COMPACT_ATOMS: atom_id res chain seq x y z
N MET A 1 -21.56 8.21 10.84
CA MET A 1 -21.50 6.81 10.37
C MET A 1 -21.37 6.84 8.86
N ALA A 2 -20.34 6.20 8.30
CA ALA A 2 -20.15 6.14 6.85
C ALA A 2 -20.85 4.90 6.28
N GLN A 3 -21.65 5.07 5.24
CA GLN A 3 -22.22 3.98 4.46
C GLN A 3 -21.35 3.79 3.21
N VAL A 4 -20.97 2.54 2.92
CA VAL A 4 -20.16 2.20 1.75
C VAL A 4 -20.93 1.20 0.90
N THR A 5 -20.97 1.44 -0.40
CA THR A 5 -21.51 0.50 -1.38
C THR A 5 -20.34 -0.11 -2.13
N ILE A 6 -20.29 -1.43 -2.18
CA ILE A 6 -19.24 -2.20 -2.87
C ILE A 6 -19.90 -3.11 -3.90
N TYR A 7 -19.32 -3.15 -5.09
CA TYR A 7 -19.73 -4.06 -6.16
C TYR A 7 -18.93 -5.36 -6.02
N LEU A 8 -19.64 -6.48 -6.07
CA LEU A 8 -19.10 -7.81 -5.87
C LEU A 8 -19.66 -8.70 -6.98
N GLU A 9 -18.86 -9.63 -7.46
CA GLU A 9 -19.37 -10.71 -8.30
C GLU A 9 -20.27 -11.64 -7.47
N ASP A 10 -21.26 -12.25 -8.11
CA ASP A 10 -22.23 -13.12 -7.43
C ASP A 10 -21.56 -14.26 -6.67
N GLN A 11 -20.50 -14.84 -7.24
CA GLN A 11 -19.73 -15.91 -6.60
C GLN A 11 -19.10 -15.45 -5.27
N ALA A 12 -18.56 -14.23 -5.22
CA ALA A 12 -17.97 -13.66 -4.02
C ALA A 12 -19.04 -13.33 -2.97
N LEU A 13 -20.21 -12.83 -3.40
CA LEU A 13 -21.33 -12.56 -2.52
C LEU A 13 -21.85 -13.85 -1.85
N GLN A 14 -21.96 -14.95 -2.60
CA GLN A 14 -22.39 -16.24 -2.07
C GLN A 14 -21.38 -16.79 -1.06
N ALA A 15 -20.08 -16.71 -1.36
CA ALA A 15 -19.03 -17.13 -0.44
C ALA A 15 -19.08 -16.32 0.88
N ALA A 16 -19.25 -15.00 0.79
CA ALA A 16 -19.37 -14.13 1.96
C ALA A 16 -20.61 -14.47 2.81
N ARG A 17 -21.76 -14.73 2.18
CA ARG A 17 -22.98 -15.15 2.88
C ARG A 17 -22.79 -16.48 3.61
N ALA A 18 -22.14 -17.46 2.97
CA ALA A 18 -21.85 -18.74 3.60
C ALA A 18 -20.89 -18.59 4.79
N ALA A 19 -19.86 -17.74 4.67
CA ALA A 19 -18.93 -17.46 5.75
C ALA A 19 -19.61 -16.75 6.93
N ALA A 20 -20.46 -15.75 6.67
CA ALA A 20 -21.24 -15.06 7.68
C ALA A 20 -22.21 -16.02 8.40
N ALA A 21 -22.89 -16.91 7.66
CA ALA A 21 -23.79 -17.91 8.24
C ALA A 21 -23.07 -18.89 9.15
N ARG A 22 -21.86 -19.35 8.77
CA ARG A 22 -21.02 -20.23 9.62
C ARG A 22 -20.64 -19.57 10.94
N GLN A 23 -20.47 -18.25 10.95
CA GLN A 23 -20.12 -17.48 12.14
C GLN A 23 -21.34 -16.93 12.89
N GLN A 24 -22.56 -17.18 12.40
CA GLN A 24 -23.81 -16.64 12.95
C GLN A 24 -23.84 -15.10 13.02
N LEU A 25 -23.19 -14.44 12.07
CA LEU A 25 -23.12 -12.98 11.98
C LEU A 25 -23.96 -12.46 10.81
N SER A 26 -24.36 -11.18 10.89
CA SER A 26 -24.93 -10.52 9.72
C SER A 26 -23.84 -10.31 8.66
N LEU A 27 -24.24 -10.25 7.39
CA LEU A 27 -23.30 -10.05 6.28
C LEU A 27 -22.50 -8.74 6.44
N SER A 28 -23.15 -7.67 6.90
CA SER A 28 -22.49 -6.38 7.12
C SER A 28 -21.48 -6.42 8.27
N GLN A 29 -21.80 -7.11 9.37
CA GLN A 29 -20.85 -7.32 10.48
C GLN A 29 -19.66 -8.17 10.04
N TRP A 30 -19.91 -9.22 9.26
CA TRP A 30 -18.85 -10.07 8.73
C TRP A 30 -17.89 -9.28 7.83
N PHE A 31 -18.41 -8.46 6.91
CA PHE A 31 -17.56 -7.60 6.07
C PHE A 31 -16.77 -6.56 6.88
N ALA A 32 -17.36 -5.99 7.93
CA ALA A 32 -16.66 -5.05 8.81
C ALA A 32 -15.48 -5.74 9.54
N GLN A 33 -15.69 -6.96 10.04
CA GLN A 33 -14.62 -7.74 10.68
C GLN A 33 -13.54 -8.15 9.68
N PHE A 34 -13.96 -8.58 8.49
CA PHE A 34 -13.04 -8.92 7.40
C PHE A 34 -12.16 -7.73 7.02
N ALA A 35 -12.74 -6.56 6.77
CA ALA A 35 -11.99 -5.36 6.44
C ALA A 35 -11.03 -4.93 7.56
N ALA A 36 -11.45 -5.04 8.83
CA ALA A 36 -10.60 -4.73 9.97
C ALA A 36 -9.45 -5.75 10.15
N ALA A 37 -9.67 -7.02 9.82
CA ALA A 37 -8.63 -8.03 9.81
C ALA A 37 -7.63 -7.79 8.66
N GLU A 38 -8.13 -7.51 7.46
CA GLU A 38 -7.30 -7.25 6.28
C GLU A 38 -6.44 -6.00 6.45
N LYS A 39 -7.01 -4.92 7.01
CA LYS A 39 -6.25 -3.71 7.34
C LYS A 39 -5.10 -3.98 8.30
N ARG A 40 -5.31 -4.81 9.33
CA ARG A 40 -4.25 -5.19 10.28
C ARG A 40 -3.16 -6.03 9.59
N ARG A 41 -3.57 -6.93 8.69
CA ARG A 41 -2.64 -7.74 7.91
C ARG A 41 -1.78 -6.88 6.98
N GLN A 42 -2.38 -5.96 6.22
CA GLN A 42 -1.66 -5.01 5.37
C GLN A 42 -0.67 -4.16 6.16
N HIS A 43 -1.02 -3.74 7.38
CA HIS A 43 -0.12 -2.94 8.21
C HIS A 43 1.13 -3.72 8.66
N ASN A 44 0.99 -5.02 8.90
CA ASN A 44 2.14 -5.88 9.18
C ASN A 44 2.97 -6.17 7.92
N ASP A 45 2.32 -6.26 6.76
CA ASP A 45 2.97 -6.61 5.50
C ASP A 45 3.82 -5.45 4.96
N TRP A 46 3.33 -4.20 5.03
CA TRP A 46 4.12 -3.05 4.57
C TRP A 46 5.34 -2.78 5.43
N ALA A 47 5.21 -2.85 6.76
CA ALA A 47 6.36 -2.66 7.65
C ALA A 47 7.42 -3.76 7.45
N ALA A 48 6.99 -5.01 7.29
CA ALA A 48 7.88 -6.12 6.97
C ALA A 48 8.52 -5.97 5.58
N PHE A 49 7.73 -5.58 4.57
CA PHE A 49 8.19 -5.33 3.21
C PHE A 49 9.26 -4.24 3.16
N TYR A 50 9.05 -3.11 3.84
CA TYR A 50 10.06 -2.05 3.92
C TYR A 50 11.28 -2.48 4.74
N ALA A 51 11.09 -3.23 5.83
CA ALA A 51 12.23 -3.79 6.57
C ALA A 51 13.05 -4.78 5.74
N GLU A 52 12.41 -5.56 4.85
CA GLU A 52 13.10 -6.46 3.92
C GLU A 52 13.82 -5.68 2.82
N LEU A 53 13.21 -4.62 2.27
CA LEU A 53 13.85 -3.69 1.34
C LEU A 53 15.05 -2.98 1.96
N ASP A 54 14.93 -2.50 3.19
CA ASP A 54 16.00 -1.86 3.93
C ASP A 54 17.12 -2.86 4.27
N ALA A 55 16.79 -4.13 4.51
CA ALA A 55 17.77 -5.20 4.71
C ALA A 55 18.49 -5.62 3.40
N LEU A 56 17.82 -5.47 2.26
CA LEU A 56 18.41 -5.65 0.92
C LEU A 56 19.27 -4.46 0.51
N GLY A 57 18.93 -3.26 0.97
CA GLY A 57 19.74 -2.05 0.87
C GLY A 57 20.98 -2.16 1.76
N THR A 58 22.07 -2.69 1.21
CA THR A 58 23.33 -2.77 1.96
C THR A 58 23.89 -1.35 2.12
N GLU A 59 24.21 -0.92 3.35
CA GLU A 59 25.00 0.30 3.58
C GLU A 59 26.30 0.21 2.77
N GLY A 60 26.36 0.94 1.65
CA GLY A 60 27.55 1.04 0.79
C GLY A 60 27.42 0.50 -0.63
N ASP A 61 26.29 -0.08 -1.05
CA ASP A 61 26.03 -0.47 -2.46
C ASP A 61 25.08 0.51 -3.18
N ASP A 62 25.15 1.78 -2.81
CA ASP A 62 24.58 2.85 -3.62
C ASP A 62 25.51 3.06 -4.83
N ASP A 63 25.26 2.30 -5.90
CA ASP A 63 25.67 2.65 -7.27
C ASP A 63 25.03 3.99 -7.72
N PHE A 64 24.21 4.58 -6.84
CA PHE A 64 23.63 5.90 -6.98
C PHE A 64 24.65 6.98 -6.54
N PRO A 65 24.99 7.93 -7.44
CA PRO A 65 25.94 8.98 -7.13
C PRO A 65 25.45 9.85 -5.98
N THR A 66 26.39 10.30 -5.13
CA THR A 66 26.09 11.24 -4.05
C THR A 66 25.51 12.54 -4.60
N LEU A 67 24.75 13.26 -3.76
CA LEU A 67 24.20 14.58 -4.11
C LEU A 67 25.30 15.55 -4.59
N GLU A 68 26.50 15.44 -4.05
CA GLU A 68 27.66 16.24 -4.45
C GLU A 68 28.16 15.84 -5.85
N ALA A 69 28.24 14.54 -6.14
CA ALA A 69 28.61 14.03 -7.46
C ALA A 69 27.60 14.43 -8.55
N LEU A 70 26.30 14.40 -8.24
CA LEU A 70 25.25 14.86 -9.16
C LEU A 70 25.32 16.36 -9.46
N ARG A 71 25.72 17.16 -8.48
CA ARG A 71 25.87 18.63 -8.63
C ARG A 71 27.16 19.03 -9.32
N ALA A 72 28.19 18.18 -9.31
CA ALA A 72 29.48 18.46 -9.94
C ALA A 72 29.36 18.76 -11.44
N SER A 73 28.36 18.21 -12.12
CA SER A 73 28.09 18.44 -13.54
C SER A 73 26.94 19.42 -13.82
N GLN A 74 26.40 20.11 -12.82
CA GLN A 74 25.33 21.10 -13.04
C GLN A 74 25.89 22.36 -13.71
N VAL A 75 25.35 22.67 -14.89
CA VAL A 75 25.56 23.94 -15.59
C VAL A 75 24.59 24.97 -14.99
N PRO A 76 24.99 26.25 -14.84
CA PRO A 76 24.07 27.30 -14.42
C PRO A 76 22.80 27.31 -15.27
N ASP A 77 21.65 27.41 -14.63
CA ASP A 77 20.37 27.53 -15.31
C ASP A 77 20.42 28.71 -16.29
N LEU A 78 20.06 28.45 -17.55
CA LEU A 78 19.89 29.51 -18.53
C LEU A 78 18.72 30.40 -18.12
N PRO A 79 18.78 31.72 -18.40
CA PRO A 79 17.66 32.61 -18.12
C PRO A 79 16.40 32.07 -18.82
N ARG A 80 15.29 32.01 -18.08
CA ARG A 80 13.99 31.69 -18.67
C ARG A 80 13.72 32.70 -19.79
N GLN A 81 13.30 32.21 -20.96
CA GLN A 81 12.89 33.11 -22.04
C GLN A 81 11.73 33.97 -21.55
N SER A 82 11.85 35.28 -21.72
CA SER A 82 10.76 36.22 -21.50
C SER A 82 9.70 35.97 -22.57
N TRP A 83 8.47 35.71 -22.14
CA TRP A 83 7.30 35.61 -23.01
C TRP A 83 6.78 37.01 -23.33
#